data_AF-A0A443SJ24-F1
#
_entry.id   AF-A0A443SJ24-F1
#
_cell.length_a   1.000
_cell.length_b   1.000
_cell.length_c   1.000
_cell.angle_alpha   90.00
_cell.angle_beta   90.00
_cell.angle_gamma   90.00
#
_symmetry.space_group_name_H-M   'P 1'
#
loop_
_entity.id
_entity.type
_entity.pdbx_description
1 polymer ?
#
loop_
_entity_poly.entity_id
_entity_poly.type
_entity_poly.pdbx_seq_one_letter_code
_entity_poly.pdbx_strand_id
1 'polypeptide(L)'
;MKFVDVSLFVGLSQYIASIGEKIGIPCNASFSGEEDVVSLILWYKGDGKVPLYSIDARNMALLEAKHITTESRLYLNVSLSPPVLFINAIELSDSGEYRCRIDYTNDRTHNSIVTLQVVVPPKDIIITDVEGQRLEGVIGPFDEGTDFTLICQSHGERIVSSNNAFIFHEQNTQKSPIFRR
;
A
#
# COMPACT_ATOMS: atom_id res chain seq x y z
N MET A 1 3.65 -2.41 17.24
CA MET A 1 4.23 -2.00 15.95
C MET A 1 3.99 -3.12 14.95
N LYS A 2 3.16 -2.90 13.92
CA LYS A 2 3.07 -3.85 12.80
C LYS A 2 4.37 -3.72 12.01
N PHE A 3 5.19 -4.77 11.97
CA PHE A 3 6.32 -4.84 11.06
C PHE A 3 5.75 -4.90 9.63
N VAL A 4 6.07 -3.91 8.81
CA VAL A 4 5.80 -3.94 7.37
C VAL A 4 6.96 -4.69 6.75
N ASP A 5 6.73 -5.92 6.28
CA ASP A 5 7.75 -6.66 5.53
C ASP A 5 7.95 -5.98 4.17
N VAL A 6 9.08 -5.27 4.02
CA VAL A 6 9.45 -4.51 2.81
C VAL A 6 9.57 -5.44 1.59
N SER A 7 9.85 -6.72 1.81
CA SER A 7 10.07 -7.73 0.77
C SER A 7 8.80 -8.01 -0.05
N LEU A 8 7.60 -7.82 0.53
CA LEU A 8 6.32 -8.03 -0.16
C LEU A 8 5.99 -6.95 -1.21
N PHE A 9 6.73 -5.84 -1.21
CA PHE A 9 6.44 -4.68 -2.07
C PHE A 9 7.47 -4.46 -3.17
N VAL A 10 8.56 -5.23 -3.18
CA VAL A 10 9.62 -5.13 -4.19
C VAL A 10 9.07 -5.58 -5.55
N GLY A 11 9.17 -4.73 -6.58
CA GLY A 11 8.69 -4.97 -7.94
C GLY A 11 7.28 -4.46 -8.27
N LEU A 12 6.56 -3.86 -7.32
CA LEU A 12 5.24 -3.29 -7.59
C LEU A 12 5.33 -1.97 -8.37
N SER A 13 4.49 -1.82 -9.39
CA SER A 13 4.26 -0.56 -10.11
C SER A 13 3.14 0.30 -9.52
N GLN A 14 2.35 -0.26 -8.58
CA GLN A 14 1.23 0.40 -7.94
C GLN A 14 1.20 0.11 -6.44
N TYR A 15 0.92 1.15 -5.66
CA TYR A 15 0.78 1.12 -4.21
C TYR A 15 -0.57 1.72 -3.82
N ILE A 16 -1.21 1.16 -2.81
CA ILE A 16 -2.49 1.64 -2.29
C ILE A 16 -2.30 2.00 -0.82
N ALA A 17 -2.76 3.19 -0.42
CA ALA A 17 -2.82 3.60 0.98
C ALA A 17 -4.12 4.31 1.29
N SER A 18 -4.57 4.20 2.54
CA SER A 18 -5.74 4.94 3.02
C SER A 18 -5.32 6.31 3.53
N ILE A 19 -6.23 7.29 3.49
CA ILE A 19 -6.00 8.61 4.12
C ILE A 19 -5.57 8.45 5.58
N GLY A 20 -4.58 9.24 6.00
CA GLY A 20 -4.06 9.29 7.36
C GLY A 20 -3.06 8.18 7.69
N GLU A 21 -2.94 7.15 6.85
CA GLU A 21 -1.94 6.10 7.03
C GLU A 21 -0.53 6.58 6.67
N LYS A 22 0.44 5.73 7.00
CA LYS A 22 1.82 5.86 6.56
C LYS A 22 2.11 4.81 5.50
N ILE A 23 2.72 5.21 4.40
CA ILE A 23 3.16 4.29 3.35
C ILE A 23 4.67 4.41 3.13
N GLY A 24 5.29 3.28 2.77
CA GLY A 24 6.67 3.23 2.29
C GLY A 24 6.70 2.80 0.83
N ILE A 25 7.40 3.56 -0.01
CA ILE A 25 7.56 3.31 -1.43
C ILE A 25 9.04 3.00 -1.71
N PRO A 26 9.39 1.72 -1.98
CA PRO A 26 10.75 1.34 -2.30
C PRO A 26 11.19 1.87 -3.66
N CYS A 27 12.42 2.37 -3.73
CA CYS A 27 13.06 2.72 -5.00
C CYS A 27 13.70 1.48 -5.62
N ASN A 28 12.91 0.70 -6.36
CA ASN A 28 13.38 -0.50 -7.04
C ASN A 28 14.23 -0.15 -8.28
N ALA A 29 15.46 0.31 -8.06
CA ALA A 29 16.47 0.34 -9.10
C ALA A 29 16.90 -1.10 -9.40
N SER A 30 16.93 -1.50 -10.67
CA SER A 30 17.49 -2.79 -11.10
C SER A 30 18.97 -2.85 -10.76
N PHE A 31 19.32 -3.31 -9.56
CA PHE A 31 20.70 -3.47 -9.13
C PHE A 31 21.36 -4.56 -10.00
N SER A 32 22.17 -4.16 -10.98
CA SER A 32 22.87 -5.08 -11.89
C SER A 32 24.34 -5.32 -11.51
N GLY A 33 24.83 -4.75 -10.42
CA GLY A 33 26.20 -4.95 -9.97
C GLY A 33 26.31 -4.76 -8.46
N GLU A 34 26.98 -5.71 -7.81
CA GLU A 34 27.42 -5.58 -6.43
C GLU A 34 28.37 -4.36 -6.28
N GLU A 35 28.29 -3.68 -5.13
CA GLU A 35 29.26 -2.70 -4.60
C GLU A 35 29.34 -1.29 -5.18
N ASP A 36 28.46 -0.86 -6.10
CA ASP A 36 28.55 0.52 -6.61
C ASP A 36 28.03 1.58 -5.63
N VAL A 37 28.81 2.66 -5.44
CA VAL A 37 28.53 3.70 -4.45
C VAL A 37 27.47 4.66 -4.97
N VAL A 38 26.33 4.71 -4.28
CA VAL A 38 25.25 5.67 -4.55
C VAL A 38 25.75 7.09 -4.31
N SER A 39 25.60 7.95 -5.33
CA SER A 39 26.06 9.33 -5.32
C SER A 39 24.93 10.35 -5.13
N LEU A 40 23.74 10.05 -5.65
CA LEU A 40 22.57 10.94 -5.58
C LEU A 40 21.29 10.10 -5.57
N ILE A 41 20.34 10.46 -4.70
CA ILE A 41 18.97 9.91 -4.72
C ILE A 41 17.99 11.06 -4.85
N LEU A 42 17.10 11.01 -5.84
CA LEU A 42 16.09 12.03 -6.11
C LEU A 42 14.70 11.38 -6.22
N TRP A 43 13.70 12.03 -5.63
CA TRP A 43 12.29 11.68 -5.79
C TRP A 43 11.51 12.83 -6.40
N TYR A 44 10.62 12.51 -7.33
CA TYR A 44 9.73 13.45 -8.01
C TYR A 44 8.28 12.95 -7.92
N LYS A 45 7.33 13.89 -7.99
CA LYS A 45 5.89 13.63 -8.05
C LYS A 45 5.38 14.14 -9.39
N GLY A 46 4.70 13.27 -10.12
CA GLY A 46 4.26 13.51 -11.49
C GLY A 46 5.40 13.90 -12.43
N ASP A 47 5.13 14.88 -13.29
CA ASP A 47 6.05 15.47 -14.26
C ASP A 47 6.91 16.61 -13.70
N GLY A 48 6.86 16.82 -12.37
CA GLY A 48 7.62 17.86 -11.69
C GLY A 48 9.12 17.79 -11.99
N LYS A 49 9.71 18.96 -12.30
CA LYS A 49 11.16 19.11 -12.56
C LYS A 49 11.97 19.33 -11.29
N VAL A 50 11.32 19.68 -10.20
CA VAL A 50 11.94 19.89 -8.89
C VAL A 50 11.68 18.65 -8.04
N PRO A 51 12.70 18.03 -7.44
CA PRO A 51 12.49 16.87 -6.60
C PRO A 51 11.78 17.25 -5.29
N LEU A 52 10.84 16.41 -4.85
CA LEU A 52 10.20 16.52 -3.53
C LEU A 52 11.13 16.06 -2.40
N TYR A 53 12.10 15.20 -2.73
CA TYR A 53 13.13 14.72 -1.82
C TYR A 53 14.45 14.51 -2.56
N SER A 54 15.58 14.87 -1.94
CA SER A 54 16.90 14.63 -2.50
C SER A 54 17.95 14.36 -1.42
N ILE A 55 18.91 13.49 -1.73
CA ILE A 55 20.12 13.22 -0.95
C ILE A 55 21.31 13.29 -1.89
N ASP A 56 22.33 14.08 -1.54
CA ASP A 56 23.60 14.19 -2.25
C ASP A 56 24.73 13.59 -1.42
N ALA A 57 25.25 12.44 -1.88
CA ALA A 57 26.27 11.64 -1.22
C ALA A 57 27.57 11.58 -2.04
N ARG A 58 27.76 12.46 -3.04
CA ARG A 58 28.94 12.42 -3.93
C ARG A 58 30.29 12.50 -3.22
N ASN A 59 30.33 13.14 -2.05
CA ASN A 59 31.55 13.39 -1.29
C ASN A 59 31.52 12.80 0.13
N MET A 60 30.54 11.94 0.46
CA MET A 60 30.38 11.39 1.81
C MET A 60 29.58 10.08 1.82
N ALA A 61 29.56 9.38 2.96
CA ALA A 61 28.75 8.18 3.08
C ALA A 61 27.24 8.50 2.95
N LEU A 62 26.48 7.63 2.28
CA LEU A 62 25.05 7.83 2.04
C LEU A 62 24.24 8.04 3.34
N LEU A 63 24.63 7.35 4.42
CA LEU A 63 23.99 7.47 5.74
C LEU A 63 24.25 8.81 6.43
N GLU A 64 25.31 9.52 6.06
CA GLU A 64 25.71 10.82 6.62
C GLU A 64 25.28 11.99 5.73
N ALA A 65 24.85 11.69 4.51
CA ALA A 65 24.48 12.68 3.51
C ALA A 65 23.28 13.52 3.98
N LYS A 66 23.30 14.82 3.64
CA LYS A 66 22.22 15.72 4.02
C LYS A 66 20.96 15.42 3.20
N HIS A 67 19.85 15.26 3.89
CA HIS A 67 18.52 15.13 3.30
C HIS A 67 17.90 16.51 3.05
N ILE A 68 17.34 16.73 1.87
CA ILE A 68 16.60 17.95 1.49
C ILE A 68 15.20 17.53 1.05
N THR A 69 14.18 18.20 1.57
CA THR A 69 12.78 17.95 1.20
C THR A 69 11.97 19.25 1.21
N THR A 70 10.91 19.26 0.42
CA THR A 70 9.92 20.35 0.37
C THR A 70 8.76 20.14 1.34
N GLU A 71 8.59 18.94 1.88
CA GLU A 71 7.48 18.59 2.78
C GLU A 71 7.98 17.88 4.04
N SER A 72 7.48 18.30 5.20
CA SER A 72 7.87 17.74 6.50
C SER A 72 7.35 16.32 6.76
N ARG A 73 6.31 15.89 6.03
CA ARG A 73 5.71 14.56 6.14
C ARG A 73 6.55 13.45 5.50
N LEU A 74 7.56 13.83 4.72
CA LEU A 74 8.39 12.92 3.93
C LEU A 74 9.71 12.61 4.63
N TYR A 75 10.14 11.35 4.58
CA TYR A 75 11.50 10.99 4.94
C TYR A 75 11.96 9.76 4.16
N LEU A 76 13.24 9.74 3.77
CA LEU A 76 13.84 8.63 3.03
C LEU A 76 14.69 7.79 3.96
N ASN A 77 14.46 6.47 4.01
CA ASN A 77 15.32 5.55 4.74
C ASN A 77 16.27 4.84 3.76
N VAL A 78 17.55 5.24 3.82
CA VAL A 78 18.63 4.70 2.99
C VAL A 78 19.35 3.51 3.63
N SER A 79 19.05 3.16 4.89
CA SER A 79 19.56 1.95 5.55
C SER A 79 18.82 0.70 5.10
N LEU A 80 17.70 0.85 4.39
CA LEU A 80 16.96 -0.24 3.76
C LEU A 80 17.49 -0.47 2.35
N SER A 81 17.48 -1.73 1.91
CA SER A 81 17.83 -2.12 0.54
C SER A 81 16.61 -2.80 -0.11
N PRO A 82 15.98 -2.19 -1.14
CA PRO A 82 16.26 -0.85 -1.66
C PRO A 82 15.86 0.30 -0.70
N PRO A 83 16.38 1.53 -0.90
CA PRO A 83 15.96 2.70 -0.13
C PRO A 83 14.46 2.97 -0.25
N VAL A 84 13.80 3.35 0.85
CA VAL A 84 12.34 3.50 0.92
C VAL A 84 11.94 4.93 1.27
N LEU A 85 11.18 5.59 0.40
CA LEU A 85 10.55 6.87 0.69
C LEU A 85 9.29 6.63 1.52
N PHE A 86 9.23 7.20 2.70
CA PHE A 86 8.05 7.17 3.54
C PHE A 86 7.28 8.49 3.46
N ILE A 87 5.96 8.36 3.37
CA ILE A 87 5.01 9.46 3.45
C ILE A 87 4.13 9.19 4.67
N ASN A 88 4.17 10.08 5.66
CA ASN A 88 3.32 10.01 6.84
C ASN A 88 2.02 10.80 6.61
N ALA A 89 0.93 10.34 7.23
CA ALA A 89 -0.38 11.01 7.17
C ALA A 89 -0.80 11.32 5.73
N ILE A 90 -1.00 10.25 4.95
CA ILE A 90 -1.36 10.33 3.53
C ILE A 90 -2.62 11.18 3.32
N GLU A 91 -2.57 12.06 2.32
CA GLU A 91 -3.69 12.90 1.89
C GLU A 91 -4.18 12.50 0.49
N LEU A 92 -5.40 12.89 0.10
CA LEU A 92 -5.93 12.60 -1.25
C LEU A 92 -5.06 13.17 -2.37
N SER A 93 -4.46 14.33 -2.12
CA SER A 93 -3.53 15.03 -3.01
C SER A 93 -2.22 14.26 -3.19
N ASP A 94 -1.91 13.28 -2.34
CA ASP A 94 -0.73 12.44 -2.47
C ASP A 94 -0.87 11.39 -3.57
N SER A 95 -2.09 11.12 -4.05
CA SER A 95 -2.29 10.19 -5.16
C SER A 95 -1.63 10.72 -6.44
N GLY A 96 -0.95 9.85 -7.16
CA GLY A 96 -0.28 10.18 -8.41
C GLY A 96 0.94 9.33 -8.67
N GLU A 97 1.66 9.70 -9.73
CA GLU A 97 2.93 9.06 -10.09
C GLU A 97 4.08 9.59 -9.24
N TYR A 98 4.95 8.68 -8.79
CA TYR A 98 6.20 9.00 -8.13
C TYR A 98 7.35 8.40 -8.93
N ARG A 99 8.39 9.21 -9.15
CA ARG A 99 9.59 8.80 -9.88
C ARG A 99 10.79 8.88 -8.96
N CYS A 100 11.46 7.76 -8.77
CA CYS A 100 12.75 7.71 -8.10
C CYS A 100 13.87 7.68 -9.14
N ARG A 101 14.95 8.41 -8.87
CA ARG A 101 16.20 8.38 -9.63
C ARG A 101 17.36 8.15 -8.67
N ILE A 102 18.20 7.17 -8.96
CA ILE A 102 19.45 6.91 -8.25
C ILE A 102 20.59 7.04 -9.24
N ASP A 103 21.54 7.93 -8.95
CA ASP A 103 22.79 8.02 -9.69
C ASP A 103 23.89 7.31 -8.89
N TYR A 104 24.60 6.41 -9.57
CA TYR A 104 25.73 5.69 -9.02
C TYR A 104 27.03 6.33 -9.50
N THR A 105 28.12 6.07 -8.77
CA THR A 105 29.43 6.63 -9.12
C THR A 105 30.01 5.97 -10.38
N ASN A 106 29.91 4.64 -10.50
CA ASN A 106 30.47 3.91 -11.64
C ASN A 106 29.42 3.14 -12.48
N ASP A 107 28.17 3.06 -12.01
CA ASP A 107 27.07 2.47 -12.77
C ASP A 107 26.19 3.55 -13.43
N ARG A 108 25.35 3.13 -14.37
CA ARG A 108 24.34 3.97 -14.99
C ARG A 108 23.33 4.48 -13.96
N THR A 109 22.71 5.61 -14.26
CA THR A 109 21.54 6.08 -13.53
C THR A 109 20.40 5.07 -13.63
N HIS A 110 19.79 4.75 -12.49
CA HIS A 110 18.57 3.96 -12.41
C HIS A 110 17.36 4.85 -12.13
N ASN A 111 16.26 4.57 -12.82
CA ASN A 111 14.99 5.24 -12.60
C ASN A 111 13.89 4.20 -12.36
N SER A 112 13.01 4.46 -11.39
CA SER A 112 11.79 3.69 -11.17
C SER A 112 10.59 4.61 -11.09
N ILE A 113 9.47 4.16 -11.65
CA ILE A 113 8.21 4.91 -11.68
C ILE A 113 7.14 4.03 -11.05
N VAL A 114 6.40 4.60 -10.11
CA VAL A 114 5.32 3.90 -9.40
C VAL A 114 4.11 4.80 -9.25
N THR A 115 2.92 4.21 -9.20
CA THR A 115 1.67 4.93 -8.97
C THR A 115 1.20 4.73 -7.53
N LEU A 116 0.95 5.82 -6.81
CA LEU A 116 0.29 5.80 -5.50
C LEU A 116 -1.20 6.11 -5.68
N GLN A 117 -2.05 5.16 -5.31
CA GLN A 117 -3.48 5.33 -5.21
C GLN A 117 -3.87 5.58 -3.76
N VAL A 118 -4.52 6.71 -3.51
CA VAL A 118 -5.05 7.02 -2.18
C VAL A 118 -6.54 6.71 -2.12
N VAL A 119 -6.94 5.89 -1.16
CA VAL A 119 -8.33 5.49 -0.95
C VAL A 119 -8.88 6.11 0.33
N VAL A 120 -10.19 6.34 0.33
CA VAL A 120 -10.92 6.77 1.53
C VAL A 120 -11.67 5.55 2.06
N PRO A 121 -11.36 5.07 3.27
CA PRO A 121 -12.17 4.03 3.90
C PRO A 121 -13.63 4.50 4.00
N PRO A 122 -14.61 3.59 3.83
CA PRO A 122 -16.00 3.95 4.05
C PRO A 122 -16.21 4.38 5.51
N LYS A 123 -17.08 5.35 5.70
CA LYS A 123 -17.47 5.86 7.03
C LYS A 123 -18.33 4.83 7.76
N ASP A 124 -19.28 4.25 7.02
CA ASP A 124 -20.26 3.32 7.54
C ASP A 124 -20.41 2.14 6.59
N ILE A 125 -20.56 0.95 7.16
CA ILE A 125 -20.86 -0.29 6.46
C ILE A 125 -22.18 -0.82 7.00
N ILE A 126 -23.11 -1.12 6.09
CA ILE A 126 -24.42 -1.68 6.41
C ILE A 126 -24.50 -3.04 5.71
N ILE A 127 -24.77 -4.09 6.48
CA ILE A 127 -25.03 -5.42 5.93
C ILE A 127 -26.53 -5.63 5.94
N THR A 128 -27.08 -6.06 4.81
CA THR A 128 -28.50 -6.42 4.69
C THR A 128 -28.67 -7.80 4.09
N ASP A 129 -29.85 -8.39 4.27
CA ASP A 129 -30.30 -9.51 3.44
C ASP A 129 -30.84 -9.02 2.08
N VAL A 130 -31.41 -9.96 1.31
CA VAL A 130 -32.06 -9.69 0.01
C VAL A 130 -33.35 -8.89 0.12
N GLU A 131 -33.99 -8.87 1.29
CA GLU A 131 -35.20 -8.10 1.58
C GLU A 131 -34.87 -6.68 2.04
N GLY A 132 -33.58 -6.36 2.22
CA GLY A 132 -33.09 -5.08 2.70
C GLY A 132 -33.13 -4.94 4.22
N GLN A 133 -33.37 -6.02 4.96
CA GLN A 133 -33.34 -5.99 6.41
C GLN A 133 -31.90 -5.87 6.89
N ARG A 134 -31.64 -4.88 7.75
CA ARG A 134 -30.31 -4.67 8.34
C ARG A 134 -29.98 -5.81 9.30
N LEU A 135 -28.80 -6.40 9.10
CA LEU A 135 -28.31 -7.54 9.84
C LEU A 135 -27.20 -7.12 10.81
N GLU A 136 -27.31 -7.54 12.07
CA GLU A 136 -26.31 -7.29 13.12
C GLU A 136 -26.15 -8.53 14.02
N GLY A 137 -24.92 -8.81 14.44
CA GLY A 137 -24.63 -9.93 15.35
C GLY A 137 -24.76 -11.31 14.69
N VAL A 138 -25.29 -12.30 15.44
CA VAL A 138 -25.51 -13.66 14.94
C VAL A 138 -26.82 -13.69 14.16
N ILE A 139 -26.76 -14.02 12.87
CA ILE A 139 -27.90 -14.15 11.97
C ILE A 139 -28.31 -15.63 11.82
N GLY A 140 -29.61 -15.90 11.81
CA GLY A 140 -30.17 -17.25 11.73
C GLY A 140 -31.18 -17.57 12.84
N PRO A 141 -31.62 -18.83 12.98
CA PRO A 141 -31.08 -20.04 12.34
C PRO A 141 -31.43 -20.18 10.85
N PHE A 142 -30.54 -20.80 10.07
CA PHE A 142 -30.75 -21.16 8.66
C PHE A 142 -30.69 -22.68 8.51
N ASP A 143 -31.41 -23.23 7.54
CA ASP A 143 -31.42 -24.66 7.28
C ASP A 143 -30.17 -25.09 6.48
N GLU A 144 -29.57 -26.21 6.85
CA GLU A 144 -28.43 -26.79 6.14
C GLU A 144 -28.77 -27.01 4.66
N GLY A 145 -27.91 -26.54 3.75
CA GLY A 145 -28.10 -26.64 2.30
C GLY A 145 -28.94 -25.53 1.67
N THR A 146 -29.35 -24.52 2.45
CA THR A 146 -29.95 -23.28 1.91
C THR A 146 -28.89 -22.24 1.56
N ASP A 147 -29.11 -21.54 0.45
CA ASP A 147 -28.27 -20.40 0.08
C ASP A 147 -28.78 -19.15 0.78
N PHE A 148 -27.86 -18.40 1.41
CA PHE A 148 -28.16 -17.09 1.95
C PHE A 148 -27.25 -16.04 1.30
N THR A 149 -27.83 -14.87 1.02
CA THR A 149 -27.13 -13.76 0.37
C THR A 149 -27.03 -12.60 1.34
N LEU A 150 -25.81 -12.12 1.56
CA LEU A 150 -25.55 -10.90 2.31
C LEU A 150 -25.13 -9.80 1.34
N ILE A 151 -25.78 -8.65 1.47
CA ILE A 151 -25.49 -7.46 0.69
C ILE A 151 -24.71 -6.51 1.60
N CYS A 152 -23.48 -6.20 1.23
CA CYS A 152 -22.65 -5.22 1.92
C CYS A 152 -22.74 -3.89 1.19
N GLN A 153 -23.27 -2.88 1.86
CA GLN A 153 -23.37 -1.50 1.38
C GLN A 153 -22.40 -0.63 2.17
N SER A 154 -21.53 0.07 1.46
CA SER A 154 -20.54 0.97 2.05
C SER A 154 -20.83 2.42 1.65
N HIS A 155 -20.79 3.32 2.63
CA HIS A 155 -21.02 4.75 2.43
C HIS A 155 -19.74 5.54 2.74
N GLY A 156 -19.29 6.37 1.80
CA GLY A 156 -18.07 7.18 1.93
C GLY A 156 -18.29 8.63 1.51
N GLU A 157 -17.49 9.55 2.07
CA GLU A 157 -17.62 11.01 1.84
C GLU A 157 -17.11 11.45 0.45
N ARG A 158 -16.34 10.60 -0.25
CA ARG A 158 -16.05 10.73 -1.69
C ARG A 158 -16.59 9.51 -2.41
N ILE A 159 -17.39 9.75 -3.45
CA ILE A 159 -18.21 8.79 -4.18
C ILE A 159 -17.39 7.55 -4.61
N VAL A 160 -17.42 6.53 -3.77
CA VAL A 160 -17.22 5.12 -4.13
C VAL A 160 -18.28 4.35 -3.34
N SER A 161 -19.54 4.51 -3.72
CA SER A 161 -20.60 3.62 -3.24
C SER A 161 -20.37 2.26 -3.92
N SER A 162 -19.79 1.32 -3.19
CA SER A 162 -19.61 -0.05 -3.66
C SER A 162 -20.69 -0.94 -3.05
N ASN A 163 -21.48 -1.57 -3.92
CA ASN A 163 -22.46 -2.59 -3.56
C ASN A 163 -21.91 -3.95 -3.99
N ASN A 164 -21.44 -4.73 -3.03
CA ASN A 164 -20.97 -6.09 -3.29
C ASN A 164 -21.96 -7.08 -2.66
N ALA A 165 -22.46 -8.00 -3.48
CA ALA A 165 -23.25 -9.13 -3.02
C ALA A 165 -22.32 -10.35 -2.87
N PHE A 166 -22.33 -10.97 -1.70
CA PHE A 166 -21.61 -12.20 -1.44
C PHE A 166 -22.61 -13.33 -1.24
N ILE A 167 -22.48 -14.38 -2.04
CA ILE A 167 -23.25 -15.62 -1.90
C ILE A 167 -22.39 -16.59 -1.10
N PHE A 168 -22.89 -17.00 0.05
CA PHE A 168 -22.24 -18.02 0.87
C PHE A 168 -22.94 -19.36 0.64
N HIS A 169 -22.16 -20.36 0.25
CA HIS A 169 -22.58 -21.76 0.28
C HIS A 169 -21.88 -22.42 1.47
N GLU A 170 -22.64 -23.02 2.38
CA GLU A 170 -22.04 -23.86 3.41
C GLU A 170 -21.47 -25.13 2.74
N GLN A 171 -20.15 -25.16 2.58
CA GLN A 171 -19.44 -26.34 2.11
C GLN A 171 -19.55 -27.39 3.21
N ASN A 172 -20.30 -28.46 2.91
CA ASN A 172 -20.52 -29.64 3.73
C ASN A 172 -19.23 -30.06 4.48
N THR A 173 -19.06 -29.61 5.72
CA THR A 173 -18.03 -30.16 6.60
C THR A 173 -18.45 -31.58 6.93
N GLN A 174 -17.90 -32.52 6.17
CA GLN A 174 -18.05 -33.95 6.37
C GLN A 174 -17.78 -34.27 7.84
N LYS A 175 -18.86 -34.53 8.61
CA LYS A 175 -18.78 -34.97 10.01
C LYS A 175 -17.85 -36.18 10.09
N SER A 176 -16.65 -35.98 10.64
CA SER A 176 -15.77 -37.09 11.01
C SER A 176 -16.48 -37.90 12.12
N PRO A 177 -16.64 -39.23 11.99
CA PRO A 177 -17.18 -40.02 13.08
C PRO A 177 -16.14 -40.08 14.20
N ILE A 178 -16.45 -39.46 15.33
CA ILE A 178 -15.72 -39.66 16.58
C ILE A 178 -15.90 -41.13 16.95
N PHE A 179 -14.87 -41.95 16.70
CA PHE A 179 -14.81 -43.34 17.11
C PHE A 179 -14.69 -43.37 18.65
N ARG A 180 -15.81 -43.61 19.35
CA ARG A 180 -15.76 -44.03 20.75
C ARG A 180 -15.30 -45.47 20.82
N ARG A 181 -14.17 -45.71 21.47
CA ARG A 181 -13.88 -46.96 22.20
C ARG A 181 -13.68 -46.61 23.66
#